data_AF-A0A368S8A0-F1
#
_entry.id   AF-A0A368S8A0-F1
#
_cell.length_a   1.000
_cell.length_b   1.000
_cell.length_c   1.000
_cell.angle_alpha   90.00
_cell.angle_beta   90.00
_cell.angle_gamma   90.00
#
_symmetry.space_group_name_H-M   'P 1'
#
loop_
_entity.id
_entity.type
_entity.pdbx_description
1 polymer ?
#
loop_
_entity_poly.entity_id
_entity_poly.type
_entity_poly.pdbx_seq_one_letter_code
_entity_poly.pdbx_strand_id
1 'polypeptide(L)'
;ETLAHLFFTCTFSQWCWRFLHIRWDLSQVGVDMIIAARRDFNSRIFREILMVACWAIWKHRNEVIFDGVPLSLGRWKSIFREEFSIILHRAKPYLKLELETWFCNFR
;
A
#
# COMPACT_ATOMS: atom_id res chain seq x y z
N GLU A 1 18.93 1.24 3.19
CA GLU A 1 17.55 1.19 2.65
C GLU A 1 17.55 1.81 1.26
N THR A 2 16.99 1.13 0.23
CA THR A 2 16.84 1.69 -1.14
C THR A 2 15.36 1.71 -1.51
N LEU A 3 14.94 2.52 -2.48
CA LEU A 3 13.53 2.57 -2.91
C LEU A 3 13.02 1.18 -3.33
N ALA A 4 13.83 0.45 -4.11
CA ALA A 4 13.49 -0.90 -4.56
C ALA A 4 13.38 -1.88 -3.38
N HIS A 5 14.30 -1.82 -2.42
CA HIS A 5 14.26 -2.69 -1.26
C HIS A 5 13.06 -2.38 -0.36
N LEU A 6 12.86 -1.11 -0.05
CA LEU A 6 11.82 -0.64 0.85
C LEU A 6 10.43 -1.04 0.36
N PHE A 7 10.16 -0.84 -0.94
CA PHE A 7 8.82 -0.98 -1.48
C PHE A 7 8.58 -2.27 -2.26
N PHE A 8 9.58 -3.00 -2.76
CA PHE A 8 9.29 -4.10 -3.68
C PHE A 8 10.00 -5.40 -3.34
N THR A 9 11.27 -5.35 -2.90
CA THR A 9 12.09 -6.57 -2.77
C THR A 9 12.26 -7.06 -1.34
N CYS A 10 12.05 -6.23 -0.30
CA CYS A 10 12.11 -6.73 1.06
C CYS A 10 10.90 -7.62 1.40
N THR A 11 11.15 -8.69 2.15
CA THR A 11 10.13 -9.67 2.57
C THR A 11 8.91 -9.01 3.21
N PHE A 12 9.14 -7.97 4.03
CA PHE A 12 8.06 -7.25 4.70
C PHE A 12 7.13 -6.54 3.71
N SER A 13 7.68 -5.76 2.77
CA SER A 13 6.88 -5.08 1.75
C SER A 13 6.09 -6.08 0.91
N GLN A 14 6.68 -7.22 0.54
CA GLN A 14 6.01 -8.28 -0.21
C GLN A 14 4.81 -8.86 0.55
N TRP A 15 4.89 -9.00 1.88
CA TRP A 15 3.74 -9.40 2.70
C TRP A 15 2.62 -8.35 2.66
N CYS A 16 2.96 -7.07 2.74
CA CYS A 16 1.98 -5.97 2.63
C CYS A 16 1.27 -5.98 1.27
N TRP A 17 2.01 -6.12 0.16
CA TRP A 17 1.42 -6.15 -1.18
C TRP A 17 0.58 -7.40 -1.42
N ARG A 18 1.06 -8.56 -0.97
CA ARG A 18 0.32 -9.82 -1.06
C ARG A 18 -1.00 -9.71 -0.30
N PHE A 19 -1.01 -9.05 0.86
CA PHE A 19 -2.23 -8.79 1.61
C PHE A 19 -3.22 -7.90 0.86
N LEU A 20 -2.73 -6.94 0.06
CA LEU A 20 -3.55 -6.09 -0.81
C LEU A 20 -3.92 -6.73 -2.16
N HIS A 21 -3.52 -7.99 -2.39
CA HIS A 21 -3.66 -8.67 -3.68
C HIS A 21 -2.96 -7.93 -4.85
N ILE A 22 -1.90 -7.17 -4.56
CA ILE A 22 -1.07 -6.50 -5.57
C ILE A 22 0.18 -7.35 -5.81
N ARG A 23 0.44 -7.67 -7.07
CA ARG A 23 1.65 -8.38 -7.49
C ARG A 23 2.52 -7.46 -8.34
N TRP A 24 3.81 -7.48 -8.06
CA TRP A 24 4.80 -6.69 -8.79
C TRP A 24 5.54 -7.58 -9.79
N ASP A 25 5.58 -7.17 -11.05
CA ASP A 25 6.43 -7.78 -12.06
C ASP A 25 7.85 -7.18 -11.96
N LEU A 26 8.71 -7.84 -11.20
CA LEU A 26 10.08 -7.39 -10.96
C LEU A 26 11.00 -7.53 -12.19
N SER A 27 10.51 -8.09 -13.31
CA SER A 27 11.22 -8.04 -14.58
C SER A 27 11.10 -6.67 -15.27
N GLN A 28 10.11 -5.88 -14.87
CA GLN A 28 9.90 -4.50 -15.34
C GLN A 28 10.50 -3.50 -14.36
N VAL A 29 10.84 -2.30 -14.86
CA VAL A 29 11.48 -1.26 -14.06
C VAL A 29 10.61 0.01 -14.04
N GLY A 30 10.49 0.62 -12.86
CA GLY A 30 9.88 1.93 -12.71
C GLY A 30 8.38 1.96 -13.04
N VAL A 31 8.00 2.81 -13.99
CA VAL A 31 6.59 3.11 -14.29
C VAL A 31 5.88 1.93 -14.96
N ASP A 32 6.59 1.15 -15.78
CA ASP A 32 5.99 0.01 -16.48
C ASP A 32 5.44 -1.03 -15.50
N MET A 33 6.21 -1.31 -14.44
CA MET A 33 5.79 -2.18 -13.34
C MET A 33 4.52 -1.67 -12.65
N ILE A 34 4.37 -0.35 -12.48
CA ILE A 34 3.16 0.28 -11.90
C ILE A 34 1.97 0.16 -12.87
N ILE A 35 2.20 0.33 -14.17
CA ILE A 35 1.17 0.18 -15.20
C ILE A 35 0.67 -1.27 -15.24
N ALA A 36 1.57 -2.25 -15.20
CA ALA A 36 1.22 -3.67 -15.15
C ALA A 36 0.36 -3.98 -13.91
N ALA A 37 0.82 -3.59 -12.72
CA ALA A 37 0.08 -3.79 -11.47
C ALA A 37 -1.29 -3.10 -11.48
N ARG A 38 -1.40 -1.91 -12.07
CA ARG A 38 -2.69 -1.19 -12.23
C ARG A 38 -3.65 -1.95 -13.14
N ARG A 39 -3.16 -2.49 -14.25
CA ARG A 39 -3.97 -3.29 -15.19
C ARG A 39 -4.50 -4.54 -14.51
N ASP A 40 -3.66 -5.23 -13.75
CA ASP A 40 -4.03 -6.43 -12.99
C ASP A 40 -5.03 -6.14 -11.87
N PHE A 41 -4.86 -5.02 -11.16
CA PHE A 41 -5.78 -4.59 -10.10
C PHE A 41 -7.16 -4.20 -10.65
N ASN A 42 -7.21 -3.72 -11.90
CA ASN A 42 -8.42 -3.45 -12.67
C ASN A 42 -9.48 -2.58 -11.95
N SER A 43 -9.04 -1.54 -11.23
CA SER A 43 -9.94 -0.58 -10.60
C SER A 43 -9.35 0.82 -10.54
N ARG A 44 -10.22 1.82 -10.53
CA ARG A 44 -9.85 3.25 -10.52
C ARG A 44 -9.27 3.70 -9.18
N ILE A 45 -9.50 2.94 -8.11
CA ILE A 45 -9.00 3.24 -6.75
C ILE A 45 -7.56 2.74 -6.51
N PHE A 46 -6.97 2.06 -7.50
CA PHE A 46 -5.63 1.48 -7.40
C PHE A 46 -4.60 2.48 -6.89
N ARG A 47 -4.62 3.71 -7.42
CA ARG A 47 -3.64 4.73 -7.08
C ARG A 47 -3.73 5.13 -5.62
N GLU A 48 -4.94 5.30 -5.10
CA GLU A 48 -5.21 5.68 -3.72
C GLU A 48 -4.72 4.60 -2.76
N ILE A 49 -5.01 3.32 -3.06
CA ILE A 49 -4.50 2.17 -2.29
C ILE A 49 -2.97 2.09 -2.34
N LEU A 50 -2.38 2.21 -3.54
CA LEU A 50 -0.93 2.16 -3.75
C LEU A 50 -0.22 3.23 -2.91
N MET A 51 -0.69 4.47 -2.97
CA MET A 51 -0.09 5.60 -2.27
C MET A 51 -0.15 5.40 -0.74
N VAL A 52 -1.29 4.98 -0.20
CA VAL A 52 -1.44 4.73 1.24
C VAL A 52 -0.60 3.54 1.68
N ALA A 53 -0.53 2.48 0.88
CA ALA A 53 0.29 1.30 1.17
C ALA A 53 1.78 1.64 1.25
N CYS A 54 2.31 2.37 0.26
CA CYS A 54 3.68 2.86 0.28
C CYS A 54 3.95 3.72 1.51
N TRP A 55 3.05 4.68 1.82
CA TRP A 55 3.19 5.53 2.98
C TRP A 55 3.19 4.75 4.30
N ALA A 56 2.29 3.78 4.45
CA ALA A 56 2.24 2.91 5.62
C ALA A 56 3.49 2.02 5.75
N ILE A 57 4.02 1.49 4.64
CA ILE A 57 5.29 0.74 4.63
C ILE A 57 6.42 1.63 5.14
N TRP A 58 6.55 2.83 4.57
CA TRP A 58 7.60 3.78 4.94
C TRP A 58 7.50 4.16 6.43
N LYS A 59 6.31 4.50 6.92
CA LYS A 59 6.09 4.84 8.33
C LYS A 59 6.47 3.70 9.27
N HIS A 60 5.99 2.49 9.02
CA HIS A 60 6.32 1.36 9.91
C HIS A 60 7.82 1.00 9.85
N ARG A 61 8.46 1.10 8.68
CA ARG A 61 9.91 0.89 8.56
C ARG A 61 10.71 1.94 9.35
N ASN A 62 10.23 3.18 9.41
CA ASN A 62 10.83 4.19 10.28
C ASN A 62 10.64 3.85 11.76
N GLU A 63 9.45 3.42 12.20
CA GLU A 63 9.25 2.97 13.59
C GLU A 63 10.23 1.85 13.98
N VAL A 64 10.50 0.93 13.05
CA VAL A 64 11.45 -0.17 13.28
C VAL A 64 12.89 0.35 13.44
N ILE A 65 13.30 1.31 12.60
CA ILE A 65 14.68 1.82 12.57
C ILE A 65 14.94 2.78 13.74
N PHE A 66 14.00 3.66 14.04
CA PHE A 66 14.20 4.78 14.96
C PHE A 66 13.61 4.53 16.35
N ASP A 67 12.52 3.77 16.45
CA ASP A 67 11.81 3.54 17.72
C ASP A 67 11.98 2.10 18.23
N GLY A 68 12.72 1.25 17.50
CA GLY A 68 13.00 -0.14 17.88
C GLY A 68 11.77 -1.05 17.90
N VAL A 69 10.68 -0.65 17.24
CA VAL A 69 9.45 -1.46 17.15
C VAL A 69 9.72 -2.70 16.29
N PRO A 70 9.23 -3.90 16.66
CA PRO A 70 9.39 -5.08 15.81
C PRO A 70 8.58 -4.97 14.52
N LEU A 71 9.11 -5.53 13.43
CA LEU A 71 8.37 -5.65 12.16
C LEU A 71 7.05 -6.41 12.38
N SER A 72 5.94 -5.79 12.01
CA SER A 72 4.60 -6.32 12.26
C SER A 72 3.64 -5.95 11.14
N LEU A 73 3.09 -6.96 10.47
CA LEU A 73 2.02 -6.77 9.49
C LEU A 73 0.77 -6.17 10.16
N GLY A 74 0.50 -6.51 11.43
CA GLY A 74 -0.60 -5.94 12.20
C GLY A 74 -0.44 -4.44 12.43
N ARG A 75 0.78 -4.00 12.78
CA ARG A 75 1.07 -2.56 12.95
C ARG A 75 0.92 -1.81 11.63
N TRP A 76 1.43 -2.36 10.53
CA TRP A 76 1.24 -1.78 9.20
C TRP A 76 -0.24 -1.71 8.79
N LYS A 77 -1.06 -2.74 9.07
CA LYS A 77 -2.51 -2.67 8.82
C LYS A 77 -3.20 -1.56 9.61
N SER A 78 -2.79 -1.32 10.87
CA SER A 78 -3.32 -0.20 11.68
C SER A 78 -3.00 1.13 11.03
N ILE A 79 -1.72 1.34 10.69
CA ILE A 79 -1.25 2.56 10.02
C ILE A 79 -1.98 2.75 8.69
N PHE A 80 -2.13 1.69 7.89
CA PHE A 80 -2.87 1.74 6.63
C PHE A 80 -4.32 2.17 6.86
N ARG A 81 -5.03 1.62 7.85
CA ARG A 81 -6.42 2.00 8.17
C ARG A 81 -6.55 3.47 8.58
N GLU A 82 -5.66 3.93 9.44
CA GLU A 82 -5.62 5.32 9.91
C GLU A 82 -5.43 6.28 8.73
N GLU A 83 -4.44 6.01 7.88
CA GLU A 83 -4.13 6.84 6.70
C GLU A 83 -5.21 6.75 5.62
N PHE A 84 -5.79 5.57 5.39
CA PHE A 84 -6.84 5.38 4.40
C PHE A 84 -8.11 6.13 4.79
N SER A 85 -8.44 6.17 6.09
CA SER A 85 -9.58 6.94 6.61
C SER A 85 -9.42 8.44 6.32
N ILE A 86 -8.21 8.98 6.40
CA ILE A 86 -7.91 10.37 6.04
C ILE A 86 -8.10 10.61 4.53
N ILE A 87 -7.67 9.67 3.69
CA ILE A 87 -7.88 9.75 2.23
C ILE A 87 -9.36 9.68 1.86
N LEU A 88 -10.15 8.85 2.54
CA LEU A 88 -11.60 8.76 2.35
C LEU A 88 -12.31 10.10 2.59
N HIS A 89 -11.90 10.85 3.62
CA HIS A 89 -12.46 12.19 3.87
C HIS A 89 -12.21 13.18 2.72
N ARG A 90 -11.11 13.00 1.98
CA ARG A 90 -10.70 13.88 0.86
C ARG A 90 -11.00 13.27 -0.51
N ALA A 91 -11.67 12.11 -0.54
CA ALA A 91 -11.95 11.39 -1.77
C ALA A 91 -12.88 12.20 -2.68
N LYS A 92 -12.55 12.20 -3.98
CA LYS A 92 -13.43 12.82 -4.99
C LYS A 92 -14.76 12.06 -5.04
N PRO A 93 -15.90 12.74 -5.26
CA PRO A 93 -17.21 12.10 -5.22
C PRO A 93 -17.34 10.85 -6.08
N TYR A 94 -16.75 10.85 -7.27
CA TYR A 94 -16.80 9.73 -8.22
C TYR A 94 -15.97 8.50 -7.81
N LEU A 95 -15.05 8.61 -6.84
CA LEU A 95 -14.29 7.49 -6.28
C LEU A 95 -14.77 7.08 -4.90
N LYS A 96 -15.45 7.98 -4.18
CA LYS A 96 -15.74 7.84 -2.75
C LYS A 96 -16.47 6.54 -2.43
N LEU A 97 -17.55 6.24 -3.15
CA LEU A 97 -18.32 5.00 -2.93
C LEU A 97 -17.49 3.74 -3.16
N GLU A 98 -16.66 3.71 -4.21
CA GLU A 98 -15.80 2.58 -4.55
C GLU A 98 -14.72 2.38 -3.47
N LEU A 99 -14.11 3.47 -3.00
CA LEU A 99 -13.13 3.46 -1.91
C LEU A 99 -13.74 3.02 -0.57
N GLU A 100 -14.92 3.52 -0.20
CA GLU A 100 -15.62 3.15 1.04
C GLU A 100 -16.00 1.67 1.03
N THR A 101 -16.55 1.19 -0.10
CA THR A 101 -16.91 -0.22 -0.27
C THR A 101 -15.68 -1.12 -0.14
N TRP A 102 -14.57 -0.75 -0.78
CA TRP A 102 -13.32 -1.49 -0.66
C TRP A 102 -12.80 -1.48 0.78
N PHE A 103 -12.82 -0.33 1.45
CA PHE A 103 -12.33 -0.17 2.82
C PHE A 103 -13.14 -0.94 3.86
N CYS A 104 -14.48 -0.98 3.72
CA CYS A 104 -15.33 -1.79 4.59
C CYS A 104 -15.01 -3.29 4.52
N ASN A 105 -14.46 -3.76 3.40
CA ASN A 105 -14.04 -5.14 3.21
C ASN A 105 -12.57 -5.39 3.63
N PHE A 106 -11.83 -4.37 4.06
CA PHE A 106 -10.43 -4.47 4.47
C PHE A 106 -10.28 -5.15 5.84
N ARG A 107 -9.93 -6.45 5.85
CA ARG A 107 -9.80 -7.28 7.06
C ARG A 107 -8.35 -7.58 7.49
#